data_AF-A0A1G3H1C3-F1
#
_entry.id   AF-A0A1G3H1C3-F1
#
_cell.length_a   1.000
_cell.length_b   1.000
_cell.length_c   1.000
_cell.angle_alpha   90.00
_cell.angle_beta   90.00
_cell.angle_gamma   90.00
#
_symmetry.space_group_name_H-M   'P 1'
#
loop_
_entity.id
_entity.type
_entity.pdbx_description
1 polymer ?
#
loop_
_entity_poly.entity_id
_entity_poly.type
_entity_poly.pdbx_seq_one_letter_code
_entity_poly.pdbx_strand_id
1 'polypeptide(L)' 'MAETAFCYHCRQHHPKTEMRQIETKAGKRWRCIRSIEATRQGQAAREAYGRKVSEMNKSEAQSRARLAKPIVTA' A
#
# COMPACT_ATOMS: atom_id res chain seq x y z
N MET A 1 2.20 20.81 1.02
CA MET A 1 2.81 19.48 1.28
C MET A 1 1.67 18.48 1.35
N ALA A 2 1.69 17.41 0.55
CA ALA A 2 0.65 16.39 0.62
C ALA A 2 0.87 15.57 1.89
N GLU A 3 -0.01 15.71 2.89
CA GLU A 3 0.05 14.90 4.09
C GLU A 3 -0.22 13.44 3.70
N THR A 4 0.79 12.58 3.82
CA THR A 4 0.62 11.15 3.57
C THR A 4 0.29 10.41 4.87
N ALA A 5 -0.56 9.40 4.80
CA ALA A 5 -0.85 8.50 5.90
C ALA A 5 -0.52 7.05 5.53
N PHE A 6 -0.32 6.21 6.55
CA PHE A 6 0.07 4.81 6.36
C PHE A 6 -1.16 3.92 6.22
N CYS A 7 -1.25 3.17 5.12
CA CYS A 7 -2.31 2.21 4.89
C CYS A 7 -1.97 0.84 5.48
N TYR A 8 -2.76 0.39 6.44
CA TYR A 8 -2.59 -0.92 7.08
C TYR A 8 -2.83 -2.11 6.15
N HIS A 9 -3.56 -1.93 5.04
CA HIS A 9 -3.84 -3.00 4.11
C HIS A 9 -2.74 -3.16 3.05
N CYS A 10 -2.25 -2.04 2.50
CA CYS A 10 -1.24 -2.03 1.45
C CYS A 10 0.19 -1.99 2.00
N ARG A 11 0.35 -1.66 3.28
CA ARG A 11 1.64 -1.42 3.95
C ARG A 11 2.46 -0.33 3.24
N GLN A 12 1.75 0.66 2.70
CA GLN A 12 2.31 1.78 1.93
C GLN A 12 1.75 3.13 2.43
N HIS A 13 2.50 4.20 2.17
CA HIS A 13 2.06 5.56 2.43
C HIS A 13 1.27 6.09 1.23
N HIS A 14 0.10 6.65 1.49
CA HIS A 14 -0.74 7.29 0.48
C HIS A 14 -1.07 8.72 0.90
N PRO A 15 -1.36 9.64 -0.02
CA PRO A 15 -1.85 10.95 0.34
C PRO A 15 -3.18 10.82 1.11
N LYS A 16 -3.37 11.61 2.17
CA LYS A 16 -4.57 11.61 3.02
C LYS A 16 -5.85 11.79 2.20
N THR A 17 -5.78 12.50 1.07
CA THR A 17 -6.89 12.68 0.13
C THR A 17 -7.40 11.36 -0.45
N GLU A 18 -6.53 10.36 -0.62
CA GLU A 18 -6.87 9.02 -1.10
C GLU A 18 -7.02 8.00 0.04
N MET A 19 -7.13 8.47 1.28
CA MET A 19 -7.24 7.63 2.47
C MET A 19 -8.51 7.89 3.26
N ARG A 20 -9.00 6.83 3.89
CA ARG A 20 -10.10 6.89 4.85
C ARG A 20 -9.75 6.13 6.12
N GLN A 21 -10.15 6.69 7.24
CA GLN A 21 -10.22 5.92 8.48
C GLN A 21 -11.44 5.02 8.42
N ILE A 22 -11.24 3.74 8.66
CA ILE A 22 -12.30 2.78 8.88
C ILE A 22 -12.36 2.43 10.37
N GLU A 23 -13.57 2.35 10.90
CA GLU A 23 -13.80 1.84 12.24
C GLU A 23 -13.80 0.32 12.21
N THR A 24 -12.92 -0.28 13.00
CA THR A 24 -12.88 -1.72 13.23
C THR A 24 -13.16 -1.99 14.70
N LYS A 25 -13.53 -3.24 15.06
CA LYS A 25 -13.76 -3.63 16.47
C LYS A 25 -12.58 -3.30 17.40
N ALA A 26 -11.36 -3.22 16.87
CA ALA A 26 -10.14 -2.90 17.61
C ALA A 26 -9.72 -1.42 17.53
N GLY A 27 -10.56 -0.53 16.97
CA GLY A 27 -10.29 0.90 16.82
C GLY A 27 -10.26 1.39 15.37
N LYS A 28 -9.88 2.67 15.21
CA LYS A 28 -9.81 3.36 13.91
C LYS A 28 -8.52 2.99 13.18
N ARG A 29 -8.62 2.52 11.94
CA ARG A 29 -7.46 2.17 11.09
C ARG A 29 -7.51 2.91 9.77
N TRP A 30 -6.35 3.41 9.34
CA TRP A 30 -6.20 4.04 8.05
C TRP A 30 -6.10 3.00 6.92
N ARG A 31 -6.93 3.17 5.89
CA ARG A 31 -6.88 2.39 4.64
C ARG A 31 -7.05 3.30 3.45
N CYS A 32 -6.40 2.96 2.34
CA CYS A 32 -6.62 3.66 1.08
C CYS A 32 -8.02 3.36 0.53
N ILE A 33 -8.61 4.34 -0.16
CA ILE A 33 -9.95 4.24 -0.74
C ILE A 33 -10.04 3.03 -1.68
N ARG A 34 -9.01 2.79 -2.50
CA ARG A 34 -8.90 1.63 -3.39
C ARG A 34 -9.07 0.29 -2.68
N SER A 35 -8.46 0.10 -1.51
CA SER A 35 -8.61 -1.13 -0.72
C SER A 35 -10.03 -1.27 -0.16
N ILE A 36 -10.65 -0.16 0.23
CA ILE A 36 -12.02 -0.14 0.75
C ILE A 36 -12.99 -0.49 -0.38
N GLU A 37 -12.84 0.10 -1.55
CA GLU A 37 -13.64 -0.21 -2.74
C GLU A 37 -13.47 -1.66 -3.18
N ALA A 38 -12.23 -2.15 -3.27
CA ALA A 38 -11.97 -3.55 -3.61
C ALA A 38 -12.60 -4.52 -2.60
N THR A 39 -12.65 -4.15 -1.31
CA THR A 39 -13.34 -4.94 -0.28
C THR A 39 -14.87 -4.89 -0.46
N ARG A 40 -15.43 -3.74 -0.87
CA ARG A 40 -16.88 -3.59 -1.16
C ARG A 40 -17.30 -4.35 -2.42
N GLN A 41 -16.43 -4.46 -3.41
CA GLN A 41 -16.68 -5.18 -4.66
C GLN A 41 -16.63 -6.72 -4.52
N GLY A 42 -16.18 -7.23 -3.37
CA GLY A 42 -16.14 -8.65 -3.07
C GLY A 42 -14.73 -9.25 -3.06
N GLN A 43 -14.65 -10.55 -2.76
CA GLN A 43 -13.39 -11.24 -2.51
C GLN A 43 -12.45 -11.23 -3.73
N ALA A 44 -12.97 -11.49 -4.93
CA ALA A 44 -12.17 -11.53 -6.15
C ALA A 44 -11.47 -10.19 -6.45
N ALA A 45 -12.18 -9.06 -6.26
CA ALA A 45 -11.62 -7.72 -6.44
C ALA A 45 -10.53 -7.42 -5.39
N ARG A 46 -10.77 -7.81 -4.13
CA ARG A 46 -9.78 -7.70 -3.06
C ARG A 46 -8.50 -8.51 -3.37
N GLU A 47 -8.63 -9.73 -3.86
CA GLU A 47 -7.49 -10.57 -4.20
C GLU A 47 -6.70 -10.03 -5.40
N ALA A 48 -7.40 -9.60 -6.46
CA ALA A 48 -6.77 -8.95 -7.61
C ALA A 48 -6.00 -7.70 -7.21
N TYR A 49 -6.59 -6.86 -6.34
CA TYR A 49 -5.91 -5.70 -5.78
C TYR A 49 -4.70 -6.08 -4.92
N GLY A 50 -4.82 -7.11 -4.08
CA GLY A 50 -3.72 -7.63 -3.27
C GLY A 50 -2.53 -8.10 -4.11
N ARG A 51 -2.78 -8.80 -5.23
CA ARG A 51 -1.74 -9.19 -6.18
C ARG A 51 -1.02 -7.98 -6.78
N LYS A 52 -1.78 -6.99 -7.25
CA LYS A 52 -1.24 -5.74 -7.81
C LYS A 52 -0.35 -5.00 -6.80
N VAL A 53 -0.79 -4.90 -5.54
CA VAL A 53 -0.01 -4.26 -4.47
C VAL A 53 1.27 -5.03 -4.18
N SER A 54 1.23 -6.36 -4.12
CA SER A 54 2.42 -7.18 -3.92
C SER A 54 3.44 -7.04 -5.05
N GLU A 55 3.00 -7.01 -6.31
CA GLU A 55 3.90 -6.77 -7.45
C GLU A 55 4.55 -5.39 -7.37
N MET A 56 3.77 -4.36 -7.07
CA MET A 56 4.27 -3.00 -6.92
C MET A 56 5.28 -2.90 -5.77
N ASN A 57 4.97 -3.49 -4.61
CA ASN A 57 5.89 -3.54 -3.46
C ASN A 57 7.17 -4.31 -3.79
N LYS A 58 7.08 -5.40 -4.56
CA LYS A 58 8.25 -6.18 -5.00
C LYS A 58 9.11 -5.37 -5.96
N SER A 59 8.52 -4.63 -6.89
CA SER A 59 9.24 -3.73 -7.81
C SER A 59 9.96 -2.61 -7.06
N GLU A 60 9.27 -1.97 -6.12
CA GLU A 60 9.86 -0.92 -5.27
C GLU A 60 11.00 -1.46 -4.40
N ALA A 61 10.81 -2.63 -3.78
CA ALA A 61 11.85 -3.27 -2.98
C ALA A 61 13.08 -3.63 -3.83
N GLN A 62 12.87 -4.15 -5.04
CA GLN A 62 13.96 -4.43 -5.97
C GLN A 62 14.69 -3.16 -6.41
N SER A 63 13.95 -2.09 -6.72
CA SER A 63 14.54 -0.81 -7.12
C SER A 63 15.36 -0.21 -5.98
N ARG A 64 14.84 -0.24 -4.75
CA ARG A 64 15.59 0.17 -3.55
C ARG A 64 16.82 -0.70 -3.31
N ALA A 65 16.72 -2.02 -3.51
CA ALA A 65 17.86 -2.92 -3.36
C ALA A 65 18.95 -2.70 -4.42
N ARG A 66 18.57 -2.33 -5.65
CA ARG A 66 19.53 -1.96 -6.72
C ARG A 66 20.26 -0.65 -6.38
N LEU A 67 19.53 0.33 -5.85
CA LEU A 67 20.10 1.62 -5.43
C LEU A 67 20.95 1.52 -4.16
N ALA A 68 20.63 0.59 -3.25
CA ALA A 68 21.33 0.39 -1.99
C ALA A 68 22.54 -0.55 -2.09
N LYS A 69 22.74 -1.26 -3.21
CA LYS A 69 23.99 -1.97 -3.45
C LYS A 69 25.07 -0.94 -3.72
N PRO A 70 26.12 -0.83 -2.88
CA PRO A 70 27.27 -0.02 -3.26
C PRO A 70 27.79 -0.59 -4.57
N ILE A 71 28.05 0.30 -5.53
CA ILE A 71 28.89 -0.01 -6.67
C ILE A 71 30.25 -0.35 -6.06
N VAL A 72 30.51 -1.64 -5.84
CA VAL A 72 31.87 -2.10 -5.61
C VAL A 72 32.56 -1.94 -6.96
N THR A 73 33.15 -0.76 -7.17
CA THR A 73 34.09 -0.53 -8.25
C THR A 73 35.25 -1.50 -8.02
N ALA A 74 35.51 -2.35 -9.01
CA ALA A 74 36.55 -3.36 -9.03
C ALA A 74 37.95 -2.74 -8.88
#